data_AF-A0A0B0CUN2-F1
#
_entry.id   AF-A0A0B0CUN2-F1
#
_cell.length_a   1.000
_cell.length_b   1.000
_cell.length_c   1.000
_cell.angle_alpha   90.00
_cell.angle_beta   90.00
_cell.angle_gamma   90.00
#
_symmetry.space_group_name_H-M   'P 1'
#
loop_
_entity.id
_entity.type
_entity.pdbx_description
1 polymer ?
#
loop_
_entity_poly.entity_id
_entity_poly.type
_entity_poly.pdbx_seq_one_letter_code
_entity_poly.pdbx_strand_id
1 'polypeptide(L)'
;VLAGPTGGYIFGFILAAFITGFILEKTKFNLTMALIANTAGMIVTLICGTIQLKFLLDMSWNQALAAGVYPFIAVGLIKAFLASWIGITVRRRLIRARFLTQSKESVA
;
A
#
# COMPACT_ATOMS: atom_id res chain seq x y z
N VAL A 1 -7.76 11.82 -14.64
CA VAL A 1 -8.62 11.11 -15.61
C VAL A 1 -8.69 9.65 -15.20
N LEU A 2 -9.88 9.12 -14.90
CA LEU A 2 -10.05 7.73 -14.41
C LEU A 2 -10.04 6.68 -15.54
N ALA A 3 -10.49 7.05 -16.74
CA ALA A 3 -10.39 6.22 -17.95
C ALA A 3 -9.05 6.40 -18.70
N GLY A 4 -7.98 6.82 -18.00
CA GLY A 4 -6.64 7.02 -18.56
C GLY A 4 -5.65 5.93 -18.12
N PRO A 5 -4.39 5.97 -18.61
CA PRO A 5 -3.36 4.97 -18.28
C PRO A 5 -3.08 4.79 -16.79
N THR A 6 -3.35 5.83 -15.99
CA THR A 6 -3.14 5.82 -14.54
C THR A 6 -4.37 5.42 -13.73
N GLY A 7 -5.53 5.25 -14.36
CA GLY A 7 -6.80 5.01 -13.68
C GLY A 7 -6.79 3.79 -12.78
N GLY A 8 -6.16 2.70 -13.23
CA GLY A 8 -6.13 1.45 -12.49
C GLY A 8 -5.33 1.56 -11.20
N TYR A 9 -4.30 2.41 -11.18
CA TYR A 9 -3.54 2.71 -9.96
C TYR A 9 -4.39 3.49 -8.97
N ILE A 10 -5.21 4.42 -9.45
CA ILE A 10 -6.11 5.23 -8.60
C ILE A 10 -7.15 4.34 -7.93
N PHE A 11 -7.81 3.45 -8.67
CA PHE A 11 -8.72 2.45 -8.08
C PHE A 11 -7.97 1.50 -7.14
N GLY A 12 -6.75 1.11 -7.50
CA GLY A 12 -5.86 0.31 -6.68
C GLY A 12 -5.56 0.93 -5.31
N PHE A 13 -5.49 2.26 -5.19
CA PHE A 13 -5.27 2.93 -3.90
C PHE A 13 -6.39 2.69 -2.88
N ILE A 14 -7.63 2.56 -3.34
CA ILE A 14 -8.77 2.27 -2.45
C ILE A 14 -8.59 0.87 -1.83
N LEU A 15 -8.27 -0.11 -2.67
CA LEU A 15 -7.99 -1.48 -2.21
C LEU A 15 -6.73 -1.56 -1.34
N ALA A 16 -5.69 -0.81 -1.69
CA ALA A 16 -4.47 -0.74 -0.92
C ALA A 16 -4.72 -0.18 0.50
N ALA A 17 -5.48 0.90 0.63
CA ALA A 17 -5.83 1.46 1.93
C ALA A 17 -6.59 0.46 2.80
N PHE A 18 -7.57 -0.24 2.22
CA PHE A 18 -8.32 -1.30 2.92
C PHE A 18 -7.39 -2.43 3.38
N ILE A 19 -6.58 -2.98 2.49
CA ILE A 19 -5.68 -4.11 2.79
C ILE A 19 -4.63 -3.72 3.84
N THR A 20 -4.04 -2.52 3.72
CA THR A 20 -3.04 -2.04 4.68
C THR A 20 -3.67 -1.87 6.08
N GLY A 21 -4.86 -1.28 6.17
CA GLY A 21 -5.59 -1.14 7.43
C GLY A 21 -5.97 -2.51 8.01
N PHE A 22 -6.55 -3.37 7.20
CA PHE A 22 -6.97 -4.72 7.60
C PHE A 22 -5.81 -5.56 8.16
N ILE A 23 -4.66 -5.58 7.47
CA ILE A 23 -3.48 -6.30 7.95
C ILE A 23 -3.02 -5.75 9.31
N LEU A 24 -2.92 -4.43 9.46
CA LEU A 24 -2.44 -3.82 10.70
C LEU A 24 -3.40 -4.03 11.88
N GLU A 25 -4.70 -3.97 11.64
CA GLU A 25 -5.73 -4.21 12.67
C GLU A 25 -5.80 -5.67 13.10
N LYS A 26 -5.62 -6.62 12.16
CA LYS A 26 -5.64 -8.07 12.45
C LYS A 26 -4.31 -8.61 12.96
N THR A 27 -3.23 -7.85 12.85
CA THR A 27 -1.90 -8.26 13.30
C THR A 27 -1.40 -7.38 14.44
N LYS A 28 -0.42 -6.52 14.19
CA LYS A 28 0.23 -5.67 15.19
C LYS A 28 0.65 -4.36 14.55
N PHE A 29 0.55 -3.27 15.32
CA PHE A 29 1.10 -1.97 14.93
C PHE A 29 2.61 -1.89 15.25
N ASN A 30 3.43 -2.69 14.56
CA ASN A 30 4.89 -2.64 14.62
C ASN A 30 5.51 -2.43 13.23
N LEU A 31 6.82 -2.15 13.18
CA LEU A 31 7.50 -1.80 11.92
C LEU A 31 7.41 -2.91 10.88
N THR A 32 7.58 -4.17 11.29
CA THR A 32 7.55 -5.32 10.40
C THR A 32 6.18 -5.52 9.76
N MET A 33 5.12 -5.51 10.55
CA MET A 33 3.75 -5.67 10.04
C MET A 33 3.31 -4.47 9.22
N ALA A 34 3.73 -3.25 9.58
CA ALA A 34 3.52 -2.07 8.75
C ALA A 34 4.24 -2.18 7.40
N LEU A 35 5.47 -2.70 7.37
CA LEU A 35 6.21 -2.88 6.12
C LEU A 35 5.54 -3.90 5.22
N ILE A 36 5.09 -5.03 5.78
CA ILE A 36 4.32 -6.05 5.06
C ILE A 36 3.02 -5.44 4.53
N ALA A 37 2.27 -4.72 5.37
CA ALA A 37 1.00 -4.12 5.00
C ALA A 37 1.12 -3.07 3.89
N ASN A 38 2.14 -2.20 3.95
CA ASN A 38 2.41 -1.20 2.92
C ASN A 38 2.90 -1.85 1.61
N THR A 39 3.72 -2.89 1.70
CA THR A 39 4.21 -3.63 0.52
C THR A 39 3.06 -4.38 -0.17
N ALA A 40 2.14 -4.99 0.60
CA ALA A 40 0.95 -5.62 0.06
C ALA A 40 0.05 -4.60 -0.65
N GLY A 41 -0.18 -3.43 -0.05
CA GLY A 41 -0.93 -2.33 -0.67
C GLY A 41 -0.28 -1.83 -1.97
N MET A 42 1.05 -1.71 -2.01
CA MET A 42 1.80 -1.39 -3.22
C MET A 42 1.57 -2.44 -4.32
N ILE A 43 1.69 -3.74 -4.00
CA ILE A 43 1.50 -4.82 -4.98
C ILE A 43 0.09 -4.77 -5.58
N VAL A 44 -0.94 -4.61 -4.73
CA VAL A 44 -2.32 -4.50 -5.19
C VAL A 44 -2.51 -3.32 -6.14
N THR A 45 -1.95 -2.16 -5.78
CA THR A 45 -1.98 -0.97 -6.63
C THR A 45 -1.33 -1.22 -7.99
N LEU A 46 -0.15 -1.84 -8.01
CA LEU A 46 0.58 -2.11 -9.24
C LEU A 46 -0.14 -3.15 -10.12
N ILE A 47 -0.79 -4.16 -9.52
CA ILE A 47 -1.60 -5.14 -10.25
C ILE A 47 -2.79 -4.43 -10.92
N CYS A 48 -3.59 -3.68 -10.16
CA CYS A 48 -4.76 -2.97 -10.70
C CYS A 48 -4.36 -1.99 -11.81
N GLY A 49 -3.29 -1.21 -11.58
CA GLY A 49 -2.74 -0.28 -12.55
C GLY A 49 -2.28 -0.94 -13.83
N THR A 50 -1.47 -2.00 -13.71
CA THR A 50 -0.89 -2.69 -14.86
C THR A 50 -1.94 -3.42 -15.68
N ILE A 51 -2.96 -4.01 -15.06
CA ILE A 51 -4.09 -4.63 -15.77
C ILE A 51 -4.80 -3.60 -16.64
N GLN A 52 -5.19 -2.44 -16.09
CA GLN A 52 -5.82 -1.39 -16.88
C GLN A 52 -4.90 -0.85 -17.97
N LEU A 53 -3.63 -0.58 -17.64
CA LEU A 53 -2.63 -0.08 -18.58
C LEU A 53 -2.47 -1.01 -19.78
N LYS A 54 -2.39 -2.32 -19.53
CA LYS A 54 -2.28 -3.36 -20.55
C LYS A 54 -3.45 -3.30 -21.55
N PHE A 55 -4.68 -3.27 -21.05
CA PHE A 55 -5.86 -3.29 -21.90
C PHE A 55 -6.11 -1.95 -22.60
N LEU A 56 -5.81 -0.83 -21.93
CA LEU A 56 -6.06 0.50 -22.49
C LEU A 56 -5.08 0.85 -23.62
N LEU A 57 -3.83 0.39 -23.53
CA LEU A 57 -2.77 0.69 -24.51
C LEU A 57 -2.44 -0.49 -25.43
N ASP A 58 -3.25 -1.55 -25.40
CA ASP A 58 -3.05 -2.80 -26.14
C ASP A 58 -1.61 -3.37 -26.05
N MET A 59 -1.07 -3.33 -24.83
CA MET A 59 0.30 -3.78 -24.57
C MET A 59 0.37 -5.29 -24.36
N SER A 60 1.50 -5.88 -24.76
CA SER A 60 1.92 -7.19 -24.26
C SER A 60 2.16 -7.15 -22.75
N TRP A 61 2.09 -8.30 -22.08
CA TRP A 61 2.37 -8.38 -20.63
C TRP A 61 3.78 -7.86 -20.27
N ASN A 62 4.78 -8.15 -21.09
CA ASN A 62 6.15 -7.68 -20.87
C ASN A 62 6.24 -6.15 -20.93
N GLN A 63 5.59 -5.52 -21.92
CA GLN A 63 5.54 -4.06 -22.04
C GLN A 63 4.78 -3.43 -20.87
N ALA A 64 3.64 -4.01 -20.50
CA ALA A 64 2.83 -3.52 -19.39
C ALA A 64 3.57 -3.60 -18.05
N LEU A 65 4.32 -4.69 -17.78
CA LEU A 65 5.15 -4.82 -16.59
C LEU A 65 6.34 -3.86 -16.59
N ALA A 66 7.01 -3.71 -17.74
CA ALA A 66 8.14 -2.80 -17.89
C ALA A 66 7.75 -1.34 -17.68
N ALA A 67 6.58 -0.92 -18.17
CA ALA A 67 6.09 0.44 -17.99
C ALA A 67 5.37 0.63 -16.64
N GLY A 68 4.63 -0.38 -16.19
CA GLY A 68 3.63 -0.26 -15.15
C GLY A 68 4.02 -0.80 -13.77
N VAL A 69 5.09 -1.60 -13.68
CA VAL A 69 5.53 -2.22 -12.41
C VAL A 69 6.98 -1.87 -12.10
N TYR A 70 7.92 -2.26 -12.96
CA TYR A 70 9.35 -2.21 -12.68
C TYR A 70 9.89 -0.84 -12.22
N PRO A 71 9.55 0.30 -12.86
CA PRO A 71 10.03 1.61 -12.40
C PRO A 71 9.52 1.99 -11.01
N PHE A 72 8.42 1.37 -10.55
CA PHE A 72 7.78 1.69 -9.28
C PHE A 72 8.23 0.81 -8.12
N ILE A 73 8.90 -0.32 -8.36
CA ILE A 73 9.29 -1.26 -7.29
C ILE A 73 10.27 -0.58 -6.31
N ALA A 74 11.37 -0.03 -6.81
CA ALA A 74 12.42 0.52 -5.96
C ALA A 74 11.91 1.70 -5.11
N VAL A 75 11.28 2.67 -5.76
CA VAL A 75 10.69 3.83 -5.07
C VAL A 75 9.51 3.43 -4.18
N GLY A 76 8.76 2.40 -4.56
CA GLY A 76 7.65 1.87 -3.79
C GLY A 76 8.10 1.21 -2.50
N LEU A 77 9.16 0.41 -2.53
CA LEU A 77 9.75 -0.20 -1.33
C LEU A 77 10.35 0.86 -0.39
N ILE A 78 11.02 1.88 -0.93
CA ILE A 78 11.52 3.01 -0.14
C ILE A 78 10.34 3.72 0.55
N LYS A 79 9.26 4.02 -0.18
CA LYS A 79 8.05 4.61 0.38
C LYS A 79 7.39 3.71 1.42
N ALA A 80 7.30 2.41 1.19
CA ALA A 80 6.72 1.45 2.13
C ALA A 80 7.52 1.43 3.45
N PHE A 81 8.84 1.43 3.39
CA PHE A 81 9.70 1.53 4.57
C PHE A 81 9.50 2.85 5.32
N LEU A 82 9.57 3.99 4.62
CA LEU A 82 9.40 5.31 5.23
C LEU A 82 8.01 5.47 5.85
N ALA A 83 6.95 5.06 5.15
CA ALA A 83 5.58 5.09 5.65
C ALA A 83 5.43 4.23 6.91
N SER A 84 6.06 3.05 6.93
CA SER A 84 6.03 2.16 8.09
C SER A 84 6.77 2.77 9.29
N TRP A 85 7.96 3.33 9.06
CA TRP A 85 8.74 3.94 10.13
C TRP A 85 8.06 5.18 10.70
N ILE A 86 7.63 6.10 9.84
CA ILE A 86 6.94 7.34 10.24
C ILE A 86 5.61 7.00 10.89
N GLY A 87 4.79 6.15 10.25
CA GLY A 87 3.46 5.80 10.73
C GLY A 87 3.47 5.16 12.12
N ILE A 88 4.36 4.18 12.35
CA ILE A 88 4.50 3.55 13.67
C ILE A 88 5.04 4.55 14.71
N THR A 89 5.98 5.42 14.34
CA THR A 89 6.52 6.44 15.24
C THR A 89 5.45 7.44 15.66
N VAL A 90 4.69 7.98 14.70
CA VAL A 90 3.58 8.91 14.96
C VAL A 90 2.52 8.25 15.81
N ARG A 91 2.11 7.02 15.48
CA ARG A 91 1.11 6.27 16.29
C ARG A 91 1.57 6.14 17.75
N ARG A 92 2.82 5.76 18.00
CA ARG A 92 3.39 5.64 19.36
C ARG A 92 3.38 6.99 20.09
N ARG A 93 3.66 8.10 19.40
CA ARG A 93 3.62 9.45 20.00
C ARG A 93 2.20 9.86 20.36
N LEU A 94 1.22 9.59 19.48
CA LEU A 94 -0.19 9.90 19.73
C LEU A 94 -0.77 9.11 20.91
N ILE A 95 -0.38 7.84 21.06
CA ILE A 95 -0.71 7.04 22.26
C ILE A 95 -0.15 7.70 23.52
N ARG A 96 1.14 8.08 23.52
CA ARG A 96 1.79 8.68 24.70
C ARG A 96 1.16 10.02 25.08
N ALA A 97 0.75 10.79 24.08
CA ALA A 97 0.03 12.05 24.25
C ALA A 97 -1.47 11.86 24.57
N ARG A 98 -1.96 10.63 24.72
CA ARG A 98 -3.37 10.27 24.99
C ARG A 98 -4.38 10.73 23.93
N PHE A 99 -3.93 11.01 22.70
CA PHE A 99 -4.81 11.29 21.56
C PHE A 99 -5.38 10.03 20.92
N LEU A 100 -4.73 8.88 21.12
CA LEU A 100 -5.23 7.57 20.70
C LEU A 100 -5.33 6.64 21.89
N THR A 101 -6.53 6.10 22.13
CA THR A 101 -6.74 5.05 23.11
C THR A 101 -6.08 3.77 22.61
N GLN A 102 -5.31 3.10 23.47
CA GLN A 102 -4.92 1.71 23.20
C GLN A 102 -6.19 0.88 23.21
N SER A 103 -6.65 0.42 22.04
CA SER A 103 -7.64 -0.65 22.00
C SER A 103 -7.00 -1.86 22.68
N LYS A 104 -7.44 -2.17 23.91
CA LYS A 104 -7.17 -3.47 24.52
C LYS A 104 -7.75 -4.55 23.59
N GLU A 105 -6.90 -5.51 23.23
CA GLU A 105 -7.24 -6.86 22.75
C GLU A 105 -7.92 -7.04 21.38
N SER A 106 -7.22 -7.77 20.51
CA SER A 106 -7.75 -9.00 19.89
C SER A 106 -6.59 -9.94 19.60
N VAL A 107 -5.95 -10.43 20.66
CA VAL A 107 -5.29 -11.75 20.62
C VAL A 107 -5.81 -12.51 21.84
N ALA A 108 -7.06 -12.96 21.70
CA ALA A 108 -7.49 -14.22 22.30
C ALA A 108 -7.16 -15.31 21.28
#